data_AF-A0A7R8V5E3-F1
#
_entry.id   AF-A0A7R8V5E3-F1
#
_cell.length_a   1.000
_cell.length_b   1.000
_cell.length_c   1.000
_cell.angle_alpha   90.00
_cell.angle_beta   90.00
_cell.angle_gamma   90.00
#
_symmetry.space_group_name_H-M   'P 1'
#
loop_
_entity.id
_entity.type
_entity.pdbx_description
1 polymer ?
#
loop_
_entity_poly.entity_id
_entity_poly.type
_entity_poly.pdbx_seq_one_letter_code
_entity_poly.pdbx_strand_id
1 'polypeptide(L)'
;MKPFEIILTTTALKEALDQIAIANRGRHTQCTGLTKASIQNRFKDKVHESVYQELDPFRVAEETLSDIKLQKDINFLEVVLRKAAYELYISKTWSYLEGLLRVEEENLKQEKEMICKHRRNAITFEGCKKKMGKKFTKFDVKLRLVDEVLADVKNDLKNIAQINEMEVSLVQKWEQTRFDQAQLLHDKDEKELCKQQKLFVHKIESEQRLIHDIEAYNNIQIKDYEDQIDFWERKYTLELAELNKKIKNLSSAIFEVCKKHERHQDIWTKRQEYIDEYKERKERERREYEIEQNRINSAIKIQAWWRGVMVRRHLGPYRRKKKGKKGGKKGK
;
A
#
# COMPACT_ATOMS: atom_id res chain seq x y z
N MET A 1 31.64 79.51 -103.90
CA MET A 1 32.59 78.70 -104.70
C MET A 1 32.79 79.35 -106.06
N LYS A 2 34.03 79.36 -106.57
CA LYS A 2 34.35 79.91 -107.89
C LYS A 2 33.70 79.03 -108.98
N PRO A 3 33.26 79.57 -110.13
CA PRO A 3 32.49 78.82 -111.14
C PRO A 3 33.21 77.59 -111.70
N PHE A 4 34.55 77.59 -111.69
CA PHE A 4 35.38 76.47 -112.16
C PHE A 4 35.34 75.26 -111.21
N GLU A 5 35.23 75.48 -109.90
CA GLU A 5 35.16 74.41 -108.89
C GLU A 5 33.79 73.71 -108.93
N ILE A 6 32.74 74.42 -109.33
CA ILE A 6 31.37 73.88 -109.44
C ILE A 6 31.30 72.90 -110.60
N ILE A 7 31.90 73.24 -111.75
CA ILE A 7 31.92 72.35 -112.92
C ILE A 7 32.70 71.07 -112.57
N LEU A 8 33.89 71.22 -111.97
CA LEU A 8 34.74 70.09 -111.59
C LEU A 8 34.04 69.13 -110.60
N THR A 9 33.34 69.69 -109.61
CA THR A 9 32.60 68.91 -108.62
C THR A 9 31.35 68.25 -109.20
N THR A 10 30.65 68.89 -110.16
CA THR A 10 29.56 68.22 -110.89
C THR A 10 30.04 67.12 -111.84
N THR A 11 31.20 67.26 -112.49
CA THR A 11 31.79 66.16 -113.27
C THR A 11 32.25 65.02 -112.38
N ALA A 12 32.88 65.31 -111.24
CA ALA A 12 33.31 64.30 -110.28
C ALA A 12 32.11 63.56 -109.65
N LEU A 13 30.99 64.24 -109.42
CA LEU A 13 29.75 63.61 -108.94
C LEU A 13 29.05 62.76 -110.01
N LYS A 14 29.11 63.16 -111.27
CA LYS A 14 28.64 62.33 -112.39
C LYS A 14 29.51 61.10 -112.58
N GLU A 15 30.84 61.24 -112.53
CA GLU A 15 31.76 60.09 -112.53
C GLU A 15 31.53 59.18 -111.32
N ALA A 16 31.26 59.73 -110.13
CA ALA A 16 30.93 58.93 -108.94
C ALA A 16 29.59 58.20 -109.11
N LEU A 17 28.57 58.82 -109.72
CA LEU A 17 27.31 58.16 -110.06
C LEU A 17 27.52 57.02 -111.07
N ASP A 18 28.38 57.23 -112.06
CA ASP A 18 28.71 56.23 -113.07
C ASP A 18 29.53 55.07 -112.46
N GLN A 19 30.48 55.35 -111.57
CA GLN A 19 31.24 54.33 -110.84
C GLN A 19 30.37 53.52 -109.88
N ILE A 20 29.37 54.15 -109.24
CA ILE A 20 28.41 53.45 -108.39
C ILE A 20 27.47 52.58 -109.24
N ALA A 21 27.07 53.04 -110.44
CA ALA A 21 26.30 52.23 -111.38
C ALA A 21 27.06 50.98 -111.86
N ILE A 22 28.38 51.11 -112.05
CA ILE A 22 29.28 50.00 -112.40
C ILE A 22 29.43 49.02 -111.22
N ALA A 23 29.61 49.52 -110.00
CA ALA A 23 29.72 48.70 -108.79
C ALA A 23 28.42 47.90 -108.50
N ASN A 24 27.25 48.43 -108.90
CA ASN A 24 25.95 47.81 -108.66
C ASN A 24 25.53 46.78 -109.74
N ARG A 25 26.45 46.39 -110.64
CA ARG A 25 26.21 45.44 -111.76
C ARG A 25 24.93 45.73 -112.57
N GLY A 26 24.53 47.00 -112.70
CA GLY A 26 23.35 47.41 -113.47
C GLY A 26 21.98 47.07 -112.86
N ARG A 27 21.88 46.68 -111.58
CA ARG A 27 20.58 46.46 -110.93
C ARG A 27 19.99 47.77 -110.41
N HIS A 28 19.40 48.58 -111.29
CA HIS A 28 18.58 49.72 -110.87
C HIS A 28 17.26 49.23 -110.28
N THR A 29 17.13 49.35 -108.97
CA THR A 29 15.83 49.28 -108.30
C THR A 29 15.39 50.71 -108.02
N GLN A 30 14.28 51.13 -108.64
CA GLN A 30 13.66 52.41 -108.30
C GLN A 30 13.24 52.35 -106.83
N CYS A 31 13.98 53.06 -105.98
CA CYS A 31 13.64 53.21 -104.57
C CYS A 31 13.16 54.64 -104.34
N THR A 32 11.85 54.85 -104.50
CA THR A 32 11.19 56.09 -104.11
C THR A 32 10.98 56.08 -102.61
N GLY A 33 11.82 56.84 -101.90
CA GLY A 33 11.57 57.27 -100.52
C GLY A 33 12.08 56.32 -99.44
N LEU A 34 13.29 56.58 -98.95
CA LEU A 34 13.76 56.05 -97.66
C LEU A 34 14.51 57.15 -96.90
N THR A 35 13.80 57.84 -96.02
CA THR A 35 14.40 58.31 -94.76
C THR A 35 14.67 57.09 -93.91
N LYS A 36 15.91 56.88 -93.45
CA LYS A 36 16.24 55.85 -92.46
C LYS A 36 15.27 56.00 -91.26
N ALA A 37 14.40 55.03 -91.04
CA ALA A 37 13.56 54.99 -89.83
C ALA A 37 14.45 54.88 -88.58
N SER A 38 14.06 55.61 -87.52
CA SER A 38 14.74 55.63 -86.21
C SER A 38 14.99 54.21 -85.68
N ILE A 39 16.16 54.01 -85.09
CA ILE A 39 16.65 52.74 -84.52
C ILE A 39 15.66 52.17 -83.48
N GLN A 40 14.87 53.00 -82.79
CA GLN A 40 13.84 52.55 -81.84
C GLN A 40 12.80 51.62 -82.47
N ASN A 41 12.47 51.82 -83.75
CA ASN A 41 11.51 50.99 -84.46
C ASN A 41 12.16 49.77 -85.13
N ARG A 42 13.50 49.69 -85.22
CA ARG A 42 14.20 48.50 -85.74
C ARG A 42 14.36 47.39 -84.70
N PHE A 43 14.41 47.74 -83.42
CA PHE A 43 14.71 46.81 -82.33
C PHE A 43 13.51 46.49 -81.44
N LYS A 44 12.34 47.13 -81.62
CA LYS A 44 11.14 46.84 -80.83
C LYS A 44 10.53 45.45 -81.11
N ASP A 45 10.69 44.92 -82.32
CA ASP A 45 9.96 43.72 -82.75
C ASP A 45 10.71 42.38 -82.58
N LYS A 46 11.75 42.30 -81.73
CA LYS A 46 12.48 41.05 -81.47
C LYS A 46 12.48 40.59 -80.01
N VAL A 47 11.42 40.88 -79.25
CA VAL A 47 11.34 40.51 -77.83
C VAL A 47 10.38 39.35 -77.55
N HIS A 48 9.73 38.75 -78.55
CA HIS A 48 8.89 37.57 -78.31
C HIS A 48 9.44 36.28 -78.92
N GLU A 49 9.52 35.29 -78.03
CA GLU A 49 9.83 33.87 -78.22
C GLU A 49 11.23 33.50 -78.78
N SER A 50 12.17 33.23 -77.87
CA SER A 50 13.09 32.10 -78.08
C SER A 50 13.23 31.29 -76.80
N VAL A 51 12.31 30.35 -76.61
CA VAL A 51 12.49 29.20 -75.74
C VAL A 51 13.47 28.26 -76.44
N TYR A 52 14.52 27.88 -75.71
CA TYR A 52 15.53 26.85 -75.96
C TYR A 52 15.38 26.00 -77.23
N GLN A 53 16.34 26.14 -78.15
CA GLN A 53 16.92 24.97 -78.81
C GLN A 53 18.33 25.25 -79.33
N GLU A 54 19.22 24.31 -79.02
CA GLU A 54 20.61 24.27 -79.40
C GLU A 54 20.78 24.20 -80.93
N LEU A 55 21.92 24.72 -81.41
CA LEU A 55 22.53 24.60 -82.75
C LEU A 55 22.48 25.83 -83.68
N ASP A 56 23.58 26.58 -83.62
CA ASP A 56 24.30 27.38 -84.63
C ASP A 56 23.64 27.75 -86.00
N PRO A 57 22.69 28.72 -86.03
CA PRO A 57 22.16 29.32 -87.27
C PRO A 57 22.75 30.70 -87.59
N PHE A 58 23.69 31.18 -86.76
CA PHE A 58 24.04 32.61 -86.72
C PHE A 58 24.86 33.07 -87.93
N ARG A 59 25.72 32.20 -88.49
CA ARG A 59 26.63 32.59 -89.59
C ARG A 59 25.93 32.84 -90.94
N VAL A 60 24.95 32.01 -91.31
CA VAL A 60 24.23 32.15 -92.60
C VAL A 60 23.27 33.35 -92.61
N ALA A 61 22.69 33.66 -91.45
CA ALA A 61 21.86 34.85 -91.27
C ALA A 61 22.69 36.14 -91.30
N GLU A 62 23.94 36.12 -90.82
CA GLU A 62 24.83 37.29 -90.78
C GLU A 62 25.33 37.67 -92.19
N GLU A 63 25.70 36.69 -93.02
CA GLU A 63 26.10 36.91 -94.42
C GLU A 63 24.92 37.45 -95.26
N THR A 64 23.73 36.85 -95.17
CA THR A 64 22.54 37.32 -95.90
C THR A 64 22.03 38.69 -95.42
N LEU A 65 22.18 39.03 -94.13
CA LEU A 65 21.92 40.39 -93.63
C LEU A 65 22.93 41.41 -94.15
N SER A 66 24.21 41.03 -94.27
CA SER A 66 25.27 41.92 -94.77
C SER A 66 25.07 42.31 -96.23
N ASP A 67 24.65 41.37 -97.09
CA ASP A 67 24.37 41.64 -98.51
C ASP A 67 23.13 42.52 -98.72
N ILE A 68 22.05 42.27 -97.95
CA ILE A 68 20.83 43.10 -98.00
C ILE A 68 21.10 44.51 -97.46
N LYS A 69 21.96 44.64 -96.45
CA LYS A 69 22.39 45.93 -95.91
C LYS A 69 23.25 46.69 -96.92
N LEU A 70 24.21 46.02 -97.56
CA LEU A 70 25.08 46.59 -98.58
C LEU A 70 24.27 47.10 -99.79
N GLN A 71 23.28 46.34 -100.26
CA GLN A 71 22.41 46.75 -101.37
C GLN A 71 21.54 47.97 -101.01
N LYS A 72 21.04 48.03 -99.77
CA LYS A 72 20.27 49.19 -99.26
C LYS A 72 21.15 50.42 -99.11
N ASP A 73 22.40 50.27 -98.69
CA ASP A 73 23.35 51.36 -98.51
C ASP A 73 23.83 51.91 -99.88
N ILE A 74 24.04 51.05 -100.89
CA ILE A 74 24.37 51.46 -102.27
C ILE A 74 23.21 52.25 -102.91
N ASN A 75 21.97 51.76 -102.78
CA ASN A 75 20.78 52.46 -103.30
C ASN A 75 20.53 53.78 -102.55
N PHE A 76 20.81 53.83 -101.25
CA PHE A 76 20.72 55.06 -100.45
C PHE A 76 21.74 56.10 -100.93
N LEU A 77 22.99 55.69 -101.18
CA LEU A 77 24.04 56.55 -101.73
C LEU A 77 23.67 57.04 -103.15
N GLU A 78 23.12 56.20 -104.00
CA GLU A 78 22.64 56.58 -105.35
C GLU A 78 21.57 57.68 -105.29
N VAL A 79 20.59 57.54 -104.38
CA VAL A 79 19.50 58.54 -104.21
C VAL A 79 20.01 59.83 -103.58
N VAL A 80 20.92 59.75 -102.60
CA VAL A 80 21.52 60.92 -101.94
C VAL A 80 22.40 61.70 -102.92
N LEU A 81 23.23 61.01 -103.71
CA LEU A 81 24.09 61.63 -104.72
C LEU A 81 23.29 62.20 -105.89
N ARG A 82 22.22 61.54 -106.34
CA ARG A 82 21.31 62.11 -107.35
C ARG A 82 20.63 63.38 -106.86
N LYS A 83 20.12 63.39 -105.62
CA LYS A 83 19.46 64.58 -105.04
C LYS A 83 20.45 65.72 -104.76
N ALA A 84 21.65 65.41 -104.27
CA ALA A 84 22.71 66.40 -104.07
C ALA A 84 23.22 67.00 -105.40
N ALA A 85 23.32 66.19 -106.46
CA ALA A 85 23.65 66.66 -107.81
C ALA A 85 22.53 67.55 -108.40
N TYR A 86 21.26 67.25 -108.09
CA TYR A 86 20.12 68.05 -108.53
C TYR A 86 20.03 69.40 -107.78
N GLU A 87 20.29 69.42 -106.47
CA GLU A 87 20.35 70.66 -105.67
C GLU A 87 21.55 71.54 -106.05
N LEU A 88 22.71 70.95 -106.35
CA LEU A 88 23.86 71.67 -106.91
C LEU A 88 23.57 72.36 -108.24
N TYR A 89 22.80 71.70 -109.11
CA TYR A 89 22.46 72.20 -110.44
C TYR A 89 21.50 73.40 -110.40
N ILE A 90 20.62 73.47 -109.39
CA ILE A 90 19.53 74.46 -109.34
C ILE A 90 19.78 75.57 -108.30
N SER A 91 20.27 75.25 -107.10
CA SER A 91 20.28 76.20 -105.96
C SER A 91 21.67 76.56 -105.42
N LYS A 92 22.75 75.98 -105.98
CA LYS A 92 24.15 76.16 -105.52
C LYS A 92 24.36 75.97 -104.00
N THR A 93 23.49 75.21 -103.33
CA THR A 93 23.50 75.01 -101.87
C THR A 93 23.39 73.52 -101.53
N TRP A 94 23.96 73.08 -100.41
CA TRP A 94 24.09 71.66 -100.02
C TRP A 94 23.20 71.27 -98.81
N SER A 95 22.04 71.91 -98.64
CA SER A 95 21.19 71.79 -97.45
C SER A 95 20.62 70.38 -97.20
N TYR A 96 20.33 69.60 -98.25
CA TYR A 96 19.85 68.23 -98.07
C TYR A 96 20.92 67.29 -97.52
N LEU A 97 22.18 67.48 -97.92
CA LEU A 97 23.31 66.73 -97.37
C LEU A 97 23.55 67.09 -95.90
N GLU A 98 23.39 68.37 -95.54
CA GLU A 98 23.55 68.85 -94.16
C GLU A 98 22.43 68.36 -93.23
N GLY A 99 21.17 68.36 -93.68
CA GLY A 99 20.04 67.78 -92.92
C GLY A 99 20.17 66.27 -92.73
N LEU A 100 20.69 65.57 -93.73
CA LEU A 100 20.92 64.12 -93.68
C LEU A 100 22.12 63.78 -92.78
N LEU A 101 23.16 64.62 -92.77
CA LEU A 101 24.26 64.56 -91.79
C LEU A 101 23.75 64.77 -90.36
N ARG A 102 22.90 65.77 -90.09
CA ARG A 102 22.33 66.00 -88.75
C ARG A 102 21.49 64.83 -88.25
N VAL A 103 20.68 64.22 -89.12
CA VAL A 103 19.89 63.03 -88.77
C VAL A 103 20.79 61.82 -88.50
N GLU A 104 21.86 61.65 -89.25
CA GLU A 104 22.82 60.56 -89.00
C GLU A 104 23.63 60.78 -87.71
N GLU A 105 24.00 62.03 -87.40
CA GLU A 105 24.65 62.39 -86.12
C GLU A 105 23.77 62.11 -84.91
N GLU A 106 22.46 62.41 -84.99
CA GLU A 106 21.49 62.13 -83.93
C GLU A 106 21.26 60.61 -83.78
N ASN A 107 21.18 59.88 -84.89
CA ASN A 107 21.11 58.41 -84.87
C ASN A 107 22.37 57.79 -84.24
N LEU A 108 23.55 58.29 -84.58
CA LEU A 108 24.83 57.84 -83.99
C LEU A 108 24.89 58.13 -82.48
N LYS A 109 24.36 59.28 -82.04
CA LYS A 109 24.24 59.59 -80.60
C LYS A 109 23.31 58.61 -79.89
N GLN A 110 22.13 58.35 -80.44
CA GLN A 110 21.15 57.42 -79.87
C GLN A 110 21.70 55.98 -79.83
N GLU A 111 22.41 55.55 -80.88
CA GLU A 111 23.07 54.25 -80.93
C GLU A 111 24.14 54.13 -79.84
N LYS A 112 25.01 55.14 -79.70
CA LYS A 112 26.01 55.19 -78.63
C LYS A 112 25.35 55.17 -77.25
N GLU A 113 24.22 55.84 -77.05
CA GLU A 113 23.51 55.84 -75.77
C GLU A 113 22.89 54.48 -75.45
N MET A 114 22.30 53.80 -76.44
CA MET A 114 21.74 52.46 -76.29
C MET A 114 22.82 51.42 -76.01
N ILE A 115 23.97 51.50 -76.69
CA ILE A 115 25.14 50.67 -76.41
C ILE A 115 25.64 50.93 -74.98
N CYS A 116 25.72 52.20 -74.56
CA CYS A 116 26.09 52.55 -73.19
C CYS A 116 25.11 51.99 -72.15
N LYS A 117 23.80 52.09 -72.39
CA LYS A 117 22.75 51.54 -71.50
C LYS A 117 22.81 50.02 -71.45
N HIS A 118 22.95 49.35 -72.59
CA HIS A 118 23.10 47.91 -72.66
C HIS A 118 24.35 47.45 -71.92
N ARG A 119 25.48 48.14 -72.09
CA ARG A 119 26.73 47.85 -71.37
C ARG A 119 26.58 48.03 -69.85
N ARG A 120 25.90 49.09 -69.40
CA ARG A 120 25.57 49.29 -67.97
C ARG A 120 24.67 48.18 -67.45
N ASN A 121 23.60 47.84 -68.18
CA ASN A 121 22.67 46.79 -67.79
C ASN A 121 23.35 45.43 -67.71
N ALA A 122 24.21 45.09 -68.68
CA ALA A 122 25.00 43.87 -68.68
C ALA A 122 25.91 43.79 -67.44
N ILE A 123 26.58 44.88 -67.06
CA ILE A 123 27.39 44.95 -65.85
C ILE A 123 26.51 44.75 -64.59
N THR A 124 25.35 45.41 -64.52
CA THR A 124 24.44 45.25 -63.37
C THR A 124 23.83 43.86 -63.28
N PHE A 125 23.53 43.23 -64.42
CA PHE A 125 22.99 41.89 -64.52
C PHE A 125 24.03 40.86 -64.09
N GLU A 126 25.26 40.97 -64.58
CA GLU A 126 26.38 40.13 -64.15
C GLU A 126 26.67 40.32 -62.65
N GLY A 127 26.56 41.56 -62.15
CA GLY A 127 26.63 41.86 -60.72
C GLY A 127 25.52 41.17 -59.91
N CYS A 128 24.27 41.19 -60.41
CA CYS A 128 23.14 40.49 -59.78
C CYS A 128 23.31 38.98 -59.83
N LYS A 129 23.75 38.41 -60.96
CA LYS A 129 24.04 36.98 -61.13
C LYS A 129 25.11 36.52 -60.14
N LYS A 130 26.20 37.28 -59.98
CA LYS A 130 27.25 37.00 -58.98
C LYS A 130 26.73 37.10 -57.55
N LYS A 131 25.91 38.11 -57.22
CA LYS A 131 25.30 38.24 -55.89
C LYS A 131 24.36 37.07 -55.58
N MET A 132 23.59 36.63 -56.57
CA MET A 132 22.68 35.50 -56.46
C MET A 132 23.46 34.19 -56.27
N GLY A 133 24.50 33.94 -57.08
CA GLY A 133 25.40 32.80 -56.90
C GLY A 133 26.05 32.76 -55.51
N LYS A 134 26.54 33.90 -55.01
CA LYS A 134 27.09 34.01 -53.64
C LYS A 134 26.05 33.73 -52.55
N LYS A 135 24.77 34.06 -52.76
CA LYS A 135 23.70 33.72 -51.82
C LYS A 135 23.42 32.22 -51.87
N PHE A 136 23.32 31.63 -53.06
CA PHE A 136 23.12 30.19 -53.23
C PHE A 136 24.22 29.38 -52.56
N THR A 137 25.49 29.72 -52.74
CA THR A 137 26.59 29.01 -52.07
C THR A 137 26.54 29.15 -50.55
N LYS A 138 26.17 30.33 -50.02
CA LYS A 138 25.98 30.52 -48.58
C LYS A 138 24.82 29.69 -48.02
N PHE A 139 23.72 29.57 -48.76
CA PHE A 139 22.60 28.71 -48.37
C PHE A 139 22.99 27.24 -48.40
N ASP A 140 23.73 26.80 -49.42
CA ASP A 140 24.20 25.43 -49.56
C ASP A 140 25.14 25.03 -48.40
N VAL A 141 26.06 25.91 -48.02
CA VAL A 141 26.94 25.70 -46.84
C VAL A 141 26.13 25.60 -45.54
N LYS A 142 25.12 26.46 -45.36
CA LYS A 142 24.23 26.38 -44.19
C LYS A 142 23.41 25.11 -44.17
N LEU A 143 22.93 24.66 -45.33
CA LEU A 143 22.14 23.44 -45.46
C LEU A 143 22.99 22.24 -45.03
N ARG A 144 24.23 22.13 -45.53
CA ARG A 144 25.18 21.07 -45.13
C ARG A 144 25.47 21.09 -43.63
N LEU A 145 25.67 22.27 -43.04
CA LEU A 145 25.92 22.38 -41.60
C LEU A 145 24.70 21.94 -40.78
N VAL A 146 23.49 22.27 -41.23
CA VAL A 146 22.25 21.77 -40.61
C VAL A 146 22.13 20.26 -40.77
N ASP A 147 22.47 19.70 -41.94
CA ASP A 147 22.45 18.26 -42.20
C ASP A 147 23.47 17.50 -41.33
N GLU A 148 24.66 18.06 -41.13
CA GLU A 148 25.68 17.52 -40.22
C GLU A 148 25.18 17.51 -38.77
N VAL A 149 24.65 18.64 -38.27
CA VAL A 149 24.06 18.69 -36.92
C VAL A 149 22.87 17.74 -36.78
N LEU A 150 22.05 17.60 -37.81
CA LEU A 150 20.93 16.65 -37.81
C LEU A 150 21.45 15.20 -37.73
N ALA A 151 22.55 14.88 -38.41
CA ALA A 151 23.17 13.57 -38.35
C ALA A 151 23.75 13.28 -36.95
N ASP A 152 24.43 14.25 -36.34
CA ASP A 152 24.98 14.13 -34.98
C ASP A 152 23.87 13.93 -33.94
N VAL A 153 22.84 14.78 -33.96
CA VAL A 153 21.69 14.66 -33.04
C VAL A 153 20.96 13.32 -33.24
N LYS A 154 20.87 12.83 -34.48
CA LYS A 154 20.27 11.52 -34.76
C LYS A 154 21.13 10.37 -34.22
N ASN A 155 22.45 10.49 -34.27
CA ASN A 155 23.36 9.51 -33.68
C ASN A 155 23.26 9.54 -32.15
N ASP A 156 23.24 10.72 -31.54
CA ASP A 156 23.06 10.89 -30.09
C ASP A 156 21.74 10.27 -29.61
N LEU A 157 20.64 10.50 -30.32
CA LEU A 157 19.35 9.88 -30.01
C LEU A 157 19.41 8.35 -30.06
N LYS A 158 20.10 7.77 -31.04
CA LYS A 158 20.29 6.31 -31.12
C LYS A 158 21.16 5.80 -29.98
N ASN A 159 22.23 6.49 -29.66
CA ASN A 159 23.13 6.12 -28.56
C ASN A 159 22.38 6.15 -27.23
N ILE A 160 21.61 7.22 -26.96
CA ILE A 160 20.78 7.34 -25.75
C ILE A 160 19.73 6.23 -25.70
N ALA A 161 19.07 5.90 -26.82
CA ALA A 161 18.10 4.82 -26.87
C ALA A 161 18.74 3.45 -26.53
N GLN A 162 19.93 3.16 -27.07
CA GLN A 162 20.66 1.93 -26.77
C GLN A 162 21.13 1.87 -25.31
N ILE A 163 21.62 2.98 -24.77
CA ILE A 163 22.01 3.07 -23.35
C ILE A 163 20.79 2.83 -22.46
N ASN A 164 19.67 3.50 -22.73
CA ASN A 164 18.43 3.31 -21.96
C ASN A 164 17.92 1.87 -22.03
N GLU A 165 17.97 1.23 -23.19
CA GLU A 165 17.58 -0.18 -23.33
C GLU A 165 18.47 -1.11 -22.49
N MET A 166 19.79 -0.86 -22.50
CA MET A 166 20.73 -1.59 -21.65
C MET A 166 20.48 -1.34 -20.16
N GLU A 167 20.27 -0.09 -19.76
CA GLU A 167 19.98 0.28 -18.37
C GLU A 167 18.70 -0.39 -17.87
N VAL A 168 17.63 -0.36 -18.66
CA VAL A 168 16.37 -1.06 -18.34
C VAL A 168 16.61 -2.56 -18.20
N SER A 169 17.36 -3.18 -19.10
CA SER A 169 17.69 -4.61 -19.01
C SER A 169 18.49 -4.95 -17.74
N LEU A 170 19.45 -4.09 -17.36
CA LEU A 170 20.25 -4.27 -16.16
C LEU A 170 19.40 -4.14 -14.90
N VAL A 171 18.54 -3.13 -14.83
CA VAL A 171 17.61 -2.94 -13.71
C VAL A 171 16.68 -4.14 -13.60
N GLN A 172 16.09 -4.61 -14.70
CA GLN A 172 15.22 -5.80 -14.69
C GLN A 172 15.95 -7.05 -14.18
N LYS A 173 17.18 -7.33 -14.64
CA LYS A 173 17.97 -8.47 -14.16
C LYS A 173 18.35 -8.32 -12.68
N TRP A 174 18.66 -7.11 -12.25
CA TRP A 174 18.97 -6.81 -10.85
C TRP A 174 17.76 -7.02 -9.96
N GLU A 175 16.59 -6.50 -10.35
CA GLU A 175 15.33 -6.70 -9.62
C GLU A 175 14.94 -8.18 -9.58
N GLN A 176 15.05 -8.90 -10.70
CA GLN A 176 14.81 -10.34 -10.77
C GLN A 176 15.72 -11.09 -9.79
N THR A 177 17.03 -10.81 -9.82
CA THR A 177 18.00 -11.45 -8.92
C THR A 177 17.71 -11.12 -7.46
N ARG A 178 17.33 -9.87 -7.16
CA ARG A 178 16.96 -9.45 -5.81
C ARG A 178 15.69 -10.17 -5.33
N PHE A 179 14.71 -10.32 -6.20
CA PHE A 179 13.50 -11.08 -5.93
C PHE A 179 13.81 -12.56 -5.66
N ASP A 180 14.59 -13.20 -6.53
CA ASP A 180 14.97 -14.61 -6.38
C ASP A 180 15.76 -14.85 -5.08
N GLN A 181 16.67 -13.92 -4.72
CA GLN A 181 17.40 -13.98 -3.45
C GLN A 181 16.47 -13.81 -2.24
N ALA A 182 15.56 -12.85 -2.29
CA ALA A 182 14.59 -12.63 -1.23
C ALA A 182 13.66 -13.85 -1.05
N GLN A 183 13.20 -14.43 -2.15
CA GLN A 183 12.40 -15.65 -2.16
C GLN A 183 13.17 -16.83 -1.56
N LEU A 184 14.45 -17.02 -1.94
CA LEU A 184 15.26 -18.11 -1.38
C LEU A 184 15.49 -17.96 0.13
N LEU A 185 15.67 -16.72 0.62
CA LEU A 185 15.78 -16.45 2.05
C LEU A 185 14.46 -16.75 2.76
N HIS A 186 13.35 -16.28 2.20
CA HIS A 186 12.02 -16.55 2.73
C HIS A 186 11.72 -18.06 2.81
N ASP A 187 11.99 -18.81 1.75
CA ASP A 187 11.79 -20.26 1.71
C ASP A 187 12.64 -21.00 2.75
N LYS A 188 13.85 -20.50 3.05
CA LYS A 188 14.71 -21.07 4.10
C LYS A 188 14.12 -20.82 5.48
N ASP A 189 13.69 -19.59 5.74
CA ASP A 189 13.09 -19.20 7.01
C ASP A 189 11.77 -19.95 7.24
N GLU A 190 10.94 -20.07 6.20
CA GLU A 190 9.69 -20.84 6.23
C GLU A 190 9.95 -22.31 6.53
N LYS A 191 10.95 -22.93 5.88
CA LYS A 191 11.34 -24.32 6.17
C LYS A 191 11.82 -24.50 7.60
N GLU A 192 12.56 -23.54 8.14
CA GLU A 192 13.05 -23.61 9.52
C GLU A 192 11.90 -23.48 10.52
N LEU A 193 11.00 -22.51 10.31
CA LEU A 193 9.77 -22.38 11.09
C LEU A 193 8.90 -23.64 11.01
N CYS A 194 8.78 -24.26 9.83
CA CYS A 194 8.04 -25.51 9.66
C CYS A 194 8.68 -26.68 10.44
N LYS A 195 10.01 -26.76 10.51
CA LYS A 195 10.68 -27.76 11.36
C LYS A 195 10.42 -27.51 12.83
N GLN A 196 10.53 -26.26 13.28
CA GLN A 196 10.26 -25.89 14.68
C GLN A 196 8.81 -26.21 15.05
N GLN A 197 7.86 -25.90 14.17
CA GLN A 197 6.46 -26.25 14.34
C GLN A 197 6.28 -27.77 14.51
N LYS A 198 6.90 -28.59 13.66
CA LYS A 198 6.84 -30.06 13.77
C LYS A 198 7.44 -30.56 15.08
N LEU A 199 8.55 -29.98 15.54
CA LEU A 199 9.16 -30.32 16.83
C LEU A 199 8.22 -29.98 18.00
N PHE A 200 7.57 -28.82 17.97
CA PHE A 200 6.59 -28.44 18.99
C PHE A 200 5.38 -29.37 18.99
N VAL A 201 4.86 -29.74 17.81
CA VAL A 201 3.75 -30.70 17.70
C VAL A 201 4.15 -32.04 18.32
N HIS A 202 5.32 -32.59 17.97
CA HIS A 202 5.80 -33.83 18.56
C HIS A 202 5.98 -33.73 20.08
N LYS A 203 6.48 -32.59 20.59
CA LYS A 203 6.61 -32.35 22.02
C LYS A 203 5.25 -32.33 22.71
N ILE A 204 4.27 -31.62 22.16
CA ILE A 204 2.90 -31.59 22.68
C ILE A 204 2.28 -33.00 22.71
N GLU A 205 2.41 -33.77 21.63
CA GLU A 205 1.91 -35.15 21.59
C GLU A 205 2.58 -36.03 22.65
N SER A 206 3.88 -35.85 22.89
CA SER A 206 4.60 -36.60 23.94
C SER A 206 4.14 -36.22 25.35
N GLU A 207 3.90 -34.92 25.59
CA GLU A 207 3.38 -34.41 26.87
C GLU A 207 1.94 -34.89 27.10
N GLN A 208 1.09 -34.89 26.07
CA GLN A 208 -0.27 -35.42 26.14
C GLN A 208 -0.29 -36.90 26.49
N ARG A 209 0.59 -37.72 25.91
CA ARG A 209 0.74 -39.14 26.28
C ARG A 209 1.13 -39.30 27.75
N LEU A 210 2.14 -38.55 28.20
CA LEU A 210 2.59 -38.58 29.59
C LEU A 210 1.50 -38.13 30.56
N ILE A 211 0.73 -37.08 30.21
CA ILE A 211 -0.42 -36.63 31.01
C ILE A 211 -1.45 -37.76 31.14
N HIS A 212 -1.78 -38.43 30.03
CA HIS A 212 -2.72 -39.55 30.05
C HIS A 212 -2.22 -40.71 30.95
N ASP A 213 -0.92 -41.04 30.89
CA ASP A 213 -0.33 -42.08 31.74
C ASP A 213 -0.38 -41.69 33.23
N ILE A 214 -0.10 -40.42 33.56
CA ILE A 214 -0.20 -39.90 34.93
C ILE A 214 -1.66 -39.92 35.41
N GLU A 215 -2.60 -39.50 34.58
CA GLU A 215 -4.03 -39.55 34.90
C GLU A 215 -4.49 -40.99 35.13
N ALA A 216 -4.07 -41.93 34.28
CA ALA A 216 -4.38 -43.35 34.45
C ALA A 216 -3.81 -43.90 35.76
N TYR A 217 -2.56 -43.58 36.09
CA TYR A 217 -1.94 -43.96 37.37
C TYR A 217 -2.68 -43.37 38.57
N ASN A 218 -2.98 -42.07 38.54
CA ASN A 218 -3.71 -41.40 39.61
C ASN A 218 -5.11 -42.00 39.79
N ASN A 219 -5.81 -42.31 38.70
CA ASN A 219 -7.13 -42.94 38.75
C ASN A 219 -7.08 -44.34 39.38
N ILE A 220 -6.02 -45.12 39.11
CA ILE A 220 -5.81 -46.42 39.77
C ILE A 220 -5.58 -46.21 41.27
N GLN A 221 -4.70 -45.27 41.66
CA GLN A 221 -4.43 -44.98 43.08
C GLN A 221 -5.67 -44.47 43.81
N ILE A 222 -6.46 -43.59 43.19
CA ILE A 222 -7.72 -43.10 43.77
C ILE A 222 -8.65 -44.28 44.04
N LYS A 223 -8.83 -45.19 43.08
CA LYS A 223 -9.65 -46.40 43.27
C LYS A 223 -9.13 -47.30 44.39
N ASP A 224 -7.82 -47.52 44.47
CA ASP A 224 -7.22 -48.31 45.54
C ASP A 224 -7.49 -47.69 46.92
N TYR A 225 -7.49 -46.36 47.03
CA TYR A 225 -7.83 -45.66 48.26
C TYR A 225 -9.33 -45.68 48.55
N GLU A 226 -10.19 -45.51 47.54
CA GLU A 226 -11.65 -45.64 47.66
C GLU A 226 -12.01 -47.04 48.18
N ASP A 227 -11.44 -48.10 47.62
CA ASP A 227 -11.66 -49.47 48.05
C ASP A 227 -11.21 -49.71 49.50
N GLN A 228 -10.09 -49.09 49.92
CA GLN A 228 -9.63 -49.13 51.31
C GLN A 228 -10.58 -48.39 52.24
N ILE A 229 -11.06 -47.20 51.86
CA ILE A 229 -12.03 -46.43 52.64
C ILE A 229 -13.31 -47.26 52.80
N ASP A 230 -13.85 -47.79 51.71
CA ASP A 230 -15.02 -48.66 51.69
C ASP A 230 -14.87 -49.87 52.62
N PHE A 231 -13.71 -50.52 52.58
CA PHE A 231 -13.39 -51.64 53.46
C PHE A 231 -13.43 -51.23 54.93
N TRP A 232 -12.77 -50.14 55.29
CA TRP A 232 -12.71 -49.65 56.67
C TRP A 232 -14.08 -49.15 57.15
N GLU A 233 -14.84 -48.45 56.33
CA GLU A 233 -16.20 -48.02 56.65
C GLU A 233 -17.10 -49.22 56.96
N ARG A 234 -17.07 -50.26 56.11
CA ARG A 234 -17.82 -51.51 56.35
C ARG A 234 -17.38 -52.19 57.64
N LYS A 235 -16.07 -52.24 57.90
CA LYS A 235 -15.54 -52.83 59.14
C LYS A 235 -16.00 -52.06 60.38
N TYR A 236 -15.86 -50.74 60.39
CA TYR A 236 -16.23 -49.90 61.54
C TYR A 236 -17.74 -49.89 61.77
N THR A 237 -18.56 -49.87 60.73
CA THR A 237 -20.02 -49.94 60.87
C THR A 237 -20.47 -51.27 61.50
N LEU A 238 -19.84 -52.40 61.11
CA LEU A 238 -20.09 -53.69 61.74
C LEU A 238 -19.64 -53.72 63.21
N GLU A 239 -18.41 -53.32 63.50
CA GLU A 239 -17.89 -53.27 64.88
C GLU A 239 -18.73 -52.36 65.78
N LEU A 240 -19.16 -51.21 65.27
CA LEU A 240 -20.03 -50.27 65.99
C LEU A 240 -21.42 -50.87 66.22
N ALA A 241 -21.99 -51.60 65.26
CA ALA A 241 -23.25 -52.31 65.44
C ALA A 241 -23.14 -53.40 66.53
N GLU A 242 -22.04 -54.16 66.55
CA GLU A 242 -21.78 -55.16 67.58
C GLU A 242 -21.59 -54.55 68.98
N LEU A 243 -20.80 -53.48 69.09
CA LEU A 243 -20.62 -52.77 70.35
C LEU A 243 -21.92 -52.17 70.86
N ASN A 244 -22.72 -51.55 69.98
CA ASN A 244 -24.05 -51.04 70.35
C ASN A 244 -24.98 -52.16 70.84
N LYS A 245 -24.93 -53.35 70.21
CA LYS A 245 -25.67 -54.51 70.69
C LYS A 245 -25.21 -54.95 72.08
N LYS A 246 -23.90 -54.99 72.33
CA LYS A 246 -23.32 -55.31 73.65
C LYS A 246 -23.75 -54.28 74.70
N ILE A 247 -23.69 -52.99 74.39
CA ILE A 247 -24.15 -51.91 75.28
C ILE A 247 -25.63 -52.09 75.61
N LYS A 248 -26.50 -52.29 74.61
CA LYS A 248 -27.93 -52.52 74.83
C LYS A 248 -28.18 -53.73 75.74
N ASN A 249 -27.48 -54.84 75.52
CA ASN A 249 -27.59 -56.03 76.35
C ASN A 249 -27.16 -55.75 77.80
N LEU A 250 -26.02 -55.09 78.01
CA LEU A 250 -25.54 -54.72 79.35
C LEU A 250 -26.49 -53.73 80.04
N SER A 251 -26.99 -52.72 79.34
CA SER A 251 -27.99 -51.79 79.88
C SER A 251 -29.26 -52.52 80.30
N SER A 252 -29.74 -53.49 79.52
CA SER A 252 -30.90 -54.31 79.89
C SER A 252 -30.62 -55.19 81.12
N ALA A 253 -29.41 -55.76 81.22
CA ALA A 253 -29.00 -56.57 82.37
C ALA A 253 -28.88 -55.71 83.65
N ILE A 254 -28.29 -54.51 83.55
CA ILE A 254 -28.22 -53.55 84.64
C ILE A 254 -29.64 -53.17 85.09
N PHE A 255 -30.53 -52.85 84.14
CA PHE A 255 -31.92 -52.52 84.44
C PHE A 255 -32.62 -53.65 85.22
N GLU A 256 -32.47 -54.90 84.80
CA GLU A 256 -33.04 -56.06 85.51
C GLU A 256 -32.44 -56.25 86.90
N VAL A 257 -31.13 -56.02 87.07
CA VAL A 257 -30.49 -56.08 88.40
C VAL A 257 -30.99 -54.97 89.30
N CYS A 258 -31.08 -53.72 88.82
CA CYS A 258 -31.63 -52.60 89.57
C CYS A 258 -33.07 -52.89 90.01
N LYS A 259 -33.91 -53.40 89.11
CA LYS A 259 -35.29 -53.78 89.42
C LYS A 259 -35.38 -54.90 90.47
N LYS A 260 -34.49 -55.88 90.42
CA LYS A 260 -34.39 -56.91 91.46
C LYS A 260 -33.94 -56.32 92.80
N HIS A 261 -32.96 -55.42 92.77
CA HIS A 261 -32.46 -54.75 93.97
C HIS A 261 -33.55 -53.92 94.64
N GLU A 262 -34.29 -53.12 93.87
CA GLU A 262 -35.44 -52.33 94.35
C GLU A 262 -36.50 -53.24 95.01
N ARG A 263 -36.88 -54.35 94.37
CA ARG A 263 -37.79 -55.34 94.97
C ARG A 263 -37.25 -55.92 96.29
N HIS A 264 -35.95 -56.24 96.34
CA HIS A 264 -35.34 -56.75 97.57
C HIS A 264 -35.29 -55.69 98.67
N GLN A 265 -35.05 -54.43 98.31
CA GLN A 265 -35.08 -53.29 99.22
C GLN A 265 -36.49 -53.09 99.78
N ASP A 266 -37.53 -53.15 98.96
CA ASP A 266 -38.94 -53.09 99.40
C ASP A 266 -39.34 -54.23 100.33
N ILE A 267 -38.84 -55.45 100.09
CA ILE A 267 -39.08 -56.59 100.98
C ILE A 267 -38.33 -56.40 102.29
N TRP A 268 -37.10 -55.89 102.22
CA TRP A 268 -36.27 -55.64 103.40
C TRP A 268 -36.88 -54.56 104.28
N THR A 269 -37.35 -53.43 103.71
CA THR A 269 -38.03 -52.36 104.47
C THR A 269 -39.27 -52.89 105.18
N LYS A 270 -40.15 -53.62 104.48
CA LYS A 270 -41.34 -54.24 105.09
C LYS A 270 -41.00 -55.22 106.22
N ARG A 271 -39.95 -56.02 106.06
CA ARG A 271 -39.48 -56.95 107.11
C ARG A 271 -38.88 -56.19 108.29
N GLN A 272 -38.15 -55.12 108.02
CA GLN A 272 -37.53 -54.29 109.04
C GLN A 272 -38.62 -53.58 109.87
N GLU A 273 -39.61 -52.99 109.22
CA GLU A 273 -40.82 -52.43 109.84
C GLU A 273 -41.49 -53.48 110.75
N TYR A 274 -41.75 -54.69 110.23
CA TYR A 274 -42.34 -55.77 111.02
C TYR A 274 -41.49 -56.18 112.24
N ILE A 275 -40.16 -56.26 112.07
CA ILE A 275 -39.23 -56.59 113.18
C ILE A 275 -39.26 -55.49 114.24
N ASP A 276 -39.26 -54.23 113.83
CA ASP A 276 -39.25 -53.10 114.75
C ASP A 276 -40.60 -52.97 115.48
N GLU A 277 -41.73 -53.17 114.80
CA GLU A 277 -43.06 -53.34 115.43
C GLU A 277 -43.10 -54.50 116.44
N TYR A 278 -42.49 -55.64 116.09
CA TYR A 278 -42.40 -56.79 116.99
C TYR A 278 -41.56 -56.47 118.23
N LYS A 279 -40.41 -55.80 118.06
CA LYS A 279 -39.56 -55.37 119.18
C LYS A 279 -40.30 -54.36 120.07
N GLU A 280 -40.99 -53.38 119.50
CA GLU A 280 -41.78 -52.41 120.26
C GLU A 280 -42.90 -53.07 121.06
N ARG A 281 -43.60 -54.04 120.46
CA ARG A 281 -44.62 -54.82 121.15
C ARG A 281 -44.03 -55.64 122.29
N LYS A 282 -42.92 -56.34 122.06
CA LYS A 282 -42.23 -57.13 123.09
C LYS A 282 -41.71 -56.26 124.22
N GLU A 283 -41.24 -55.04 123.91
CA GLU A 283 -40.78 -54.08 124.91
C GLU A 283 -41.94 -53.47 125.71
N ARG A 284 -43.11 -53.26 125.09
CA ARG A 284 -44.35 -52.94 125.81
C ARG A 284 -44.77 -54.05 126.76
N GLU A 285 -44.80 -55.30 126.28
CA GLU A 285 -45.12 -56.48 127.10
C GLU A 285 -44.14 -56.62 128.28
N ARG A 286 -42.83 -56.42 128.04
CA ARG A 286 -41.81 -56.41 129.11
C ARG A 286 -42.08 -55.31 130.14
N ARG A 287 -42.33 -54.07 129.70
CA ARG A 287 -42.63 -52.94 130.58
C ARG A 287 -43.90 -53.17 131.41
N GLU A 288 -44.96 -53.71 130.79
CA GLU A 288 -46.20 -54.08 131.49
C GLU A 288 -45.94 -55.17 132.55
N TYR A 289 -45.17 -56.20 132.20
CA TYR A 289 -44.76 -57.25 133.13
C TYR A 289 -43.92 -56.69 134.30
N GLU A 290 -42.97 -55.79 134.03
CA GLU A 290 -42.17 -55.12 135.07
C GLU A 290 -43.03 -54.25 135.98
N ILE A 291 -44.01 -53.52 135.44
CA ILE A 291 -44.98 -52.75 136.23
C ILE A 291 -45.81 -53.68 137.11
N GLU A 292 -46.32 -54.78 136.57
CA GLU A 292 -47.13 -55.73 137.35
C GLU A 292 -46.30 -56.42 138.44
N GLN A 293 -45.06 -56.82 138.13
CA GLN A 293 -44.15 -57.36 139.11
C GLN A 293 -43.80 -56.34 140.21
N ASN A 294 -43.62 -55.07 139.84
CA ASN A 294 -43.43 -53.98 140.80
C ASN A 294 -44.68 -53.74 141.66
N ARG A 295 -45.89 -53.85 141.10
CA ARG A 295 -47.16 -53.80 141.85
C ARG A 295 -47.27 -54.95 142.85
N ILE A 296 -47.00 -56.18 142.42
CA ILE A 296 -46.99 -57.38 143.28
C ILE A 296 -45.95 -57.21 144.40
N ASN A 297 -44.72 -56.81 144.07
CA ASN A 297 -43.67 -56.57 145.05
C ASN A 297 -44.05 -55.47 146.06
N SER A 298 -44.67 -54.40 145.58
CA SER A 298 -45.17 -53.31 146.45
C SER A 298 -46.31 -53.79 147.34
N ALA A 299 -47.25 -54.58 146.81
CA ALA A 299 -48.32 -55.20 147.57
C ALA A 299 -47.77 -56.16 148.65
N ILE A 300 -46.77 -56.98 148.33
CA ILE A 300 -46.09 -57.85 149.29
C ILE A 300 -45.43 -57.02 150.40
N LYS A 301 -44.73 -55.92 150.06
CA LYS A 301 -44.14 -55.00 151.07
C LYS A 301 -45.20 -54.39 151.98
N ILE A 302 -46.33 -53.92 151.43
CA ILE A 302 -47.45 -53.38 152.21
C ILE A 302 -48.06 -54.47 153.11
N GLN A 303 -48.29 -55.67 152.58
CA GLN A 303 -48.81 -56.79 153.35
C GLN A 303 -47.85 -57.21 154.49
N ALA A 304 -46.55 -57.27 154.22
CA ALA A 304 -45.53 -57.57 155.23
C ALA A 304 -45.47 -56.48 156.31
N TRP A 305 -45.56 -55.20 155.91
CA TRP A 305 -45.67 -54.09 156.85
C TRP A 305 -46.92 -54.21 157.73
N TRP A 306 -48.10 -54.45 157.14
CA TRP A 306 -49.35 -54.64 157.88
C TRP A 306 -49.31 -55.83 158.84
N ARG A 307 -48.77 -56.98 158.40
CA ARG A 307 -48.57 -58.16 159.27
C ARG A 307 -47.65 -57.83 160.44
N GLY A 308 -46.55 -57.10 160.19
CA GLY A 308 -45.65 -56.63 161.25
C GLY A 308 -46.31 -55.63 162.20
N VAL A 309 -47.15 -54.73 161.69
CA VAL A 309 -47.96 -53.79 162.50
C VAL A 309 -48.97 -54.55 163.35
N MET A 310 -49.67 -55.55 162.82
CA MET A 310 -50.61 -56.38 163.59
C MET A 310 -49.93 -57.07 164.79
N VAL A 311 -48.73 -57.61 164.58
CA VAL A 311 -47.94 -58.23 165.66
C VAL A 311 -47.51 -57.19 166.70
N ARG A 312 -46.92 -56.06 166.28
CA ARG A 312 -46.42 -55.02 167.21
C ARG A 312 -47.53 -54.31 167.99
N ARG A 313 -48.67 -54.02 167.35
CA ARG A 313 -49.84 -53.40 168.01
C ARG A 313 -50.77 -54.41 168.69
N HIS A 314 -50.39 -55.69 168.74
CA HIS A 314 -51.15 -56.78 169.40
C HIS A 314 -52.62 -56.87 168.93
N LEU A 315 -52.84 -56.64 167.64
CA LEU A 315 -54.15 -56.71 167.01
C LEU A 315 -54.44 -58.15 166.54
N GLY A 316 -55.68 -58.60 166.74
CA GLY A 316 -56.14 -59.92 166.32
C GLY A 316 -55.63 -61.08 167.20
N PRO A 317 -55.35 -62.27 166.63
CA PRO A 317 -55.11 -63.51 167.38
C PRO A 317 -53.84 -63.52 168.26
N TYR A 318 -52.99 -62.49 168.19
CA TYR A 318 -51.77 -62.35 169.00
C TYR A 318 -52.00 -61.75 170.41
N ARG A 319 -53.26 -61.64 170.85
CA ARG A 319 -53.65 -61.19 172.20
C ARG A 319 -53.49 -62.33 173.24
N ARG A 320 -52.57 -62.19 174.20
CA ARG A 320 -52.23 -63.24 175.19
C ARG A 320 -53.32 -63.46 176.27
N LYS A 321 -53.66 -64.72 176.58
CA LYS A 321 -54.51 -65.18 177.71
C LYS A 321 -53.72 -66.04 178.74
N LYS A 322 -53.99 -65.87 180.04
CA LYS A 322 -53.35 -66.55 181.21
C LYS A 322 -54.23 -67.69 181.79
N LYS A 323 -53.62 -68.75 182.36
CA LYS A 323 -54.26 -69.92 183.05
C LYS A 323 -54.09 -69.86 184.59
N GLY A 324 -55.09 -70.35 185.33
CA GLY A 324 -55.09 -70.67 186.78
C GLY A 324 -56.30 -71.58 187.15
N LYS A 325 -56.17 -72.45 188.18
CA LYS A 325 -56.99 -73.67 188.46
C LYS A 325 -57.43 -73.72 189.95
N LYS A 326 -58.66 -74.14 190.29
CA LYS A 326 -59.04 -74.99 191.48
C LYS A 326 -60.58 -75.19 191.68
N GLY A 327 -60.99 -76.41 192.10
CA GLY A 327 -62.14 -76.68 193.00
C GLY A 327 -63.41 -77.38 192.45
N GLY A 328 -63.83 -78.52 193.04
CA GLY A 328 -65.07 -79.30 192.73
C GLY A 328 -66.36 -78.76 193.39
N LYS A 329 -67.55 -79.41 193.41
CA LYS A 329 -67.93 -80.83 193.24
C LYS A 329 -69.48 -80.98 193.07
N LYS A 330 -69.92 -81.80 192.09
CA LYS A 330 -71.10 -82.69 191.89
C LYS A 330 -72.60 -82.31 192.16
N GLY A 331 -73.40 -82.61 191.13
CA GLY A 331 -74.83 -82.99 191.06
C GLY A 331 -75.28 -82.78 189.60
N LYS A 332 -75.73 -83.74 188.78
CA LYS A 332 -76.25 -85.10 188.91
C LYS A 332 -75.63 -85.97 187.81
#